data_AF-A0A1G7GDZ0-F1
#
_entry.id   AF-A0A1G7GDZ0-F1
#
_cell.length_a   1.000
_cell.length_b   1.000
_cell.length_c   1.000
_cell.angle_alpha   90.00
_cell.angle_beta   90.00
_cell.angle_gamma   90.00
#
_symmetry.space_group_name_H-M   'P 1'
#
loop_
_entity.id
_entity.type
_entity.pdbx_description
1 polymer ?
#
loop_
_entity_poly.entity_id
_entity_poly.type
_entity_poly.pdbx_seq_one_letter_code
_entity_poly.pdbx_strand_id
1 'polypeptide(L)'
;MARTIIENIVIEQYKDQSYFTFCKYTTIRFFEILYFEKGSGVIRINGKTVSYTPNSIFVFVPDDIYIVEADTASTVTTIKFLKSFFRGDVSQNVNLPVNNSRKSFAYILST
;
A
#
# COMPACT_ATOMS: atom_id res chain seq x y z
N MET A 1 -6.69 -28.55 -5.40
CA MET A 1 -6.61 -27.13 -5.81
C MET A 1 -5.50 -26.50 -4.98
N ALA A 2 -4.44 -25.98 -5.60
CA ALA A 2 -3.30 -25.42 -4.87
C ALA A 2 -3.77 -24.17 -4.09
N ARG A 3 -3.51 -24.16 -2.78
CA ARG A 3 -3.85 -23.04 -1.90
C ARG A 3 -2.78 -21.96 -2.15
N THR A 4 -3.15 -20.83 -2.75
CA THR A 4 -2.23 -19.69 -2.84
C THR A 4 -1.93 -19.21 -1.43
N ILE A 5 -0.69 -19.39 -0.99
CA ILE A 5 -0.20 -18.83 0.28
C ILE A 5 -0.02 -17.34 0.02
N ILE A 6 -0.91 -16.53 0.57
CA ILE A 6 -0.78 -15.07 0.54
C ILE A 6 0.23 -14.72 1.64
N GLU A 7 1.35 -14.11 1.27
CA GLU A 7 2.29 -13.57 2.25
C GLU A 7 1.57 -12.52 3.12
N ASN A 8 1.81 -12.52 4.43
CA ASN A 8 1.12 -11.61 5.35
C ASN A 8 1.42 -10.12 5.07
N ILE A 9 2.55 -9.85 4.41
CA ILE A 9 2.99 -8.53 3.96
C ILE A 9 3.74 -8.68 2.64
N VAL A 10 3.50 -7.77 1.70
CA VAL A 10 4.19 -7.68 0.40
C VAL A 10 4.63 -6.25 0.21
N ILE A 11 5.91 -6.04 -0.11
CA ILE A 11 6.49 -4.72 -0.38
C ILE A 11 7.04 -4.73 -1.81
N GLU A 12 6.57 -3.83 -2.64
CA GLU A 12 6.98 -3.71 -4.05
C GLU A 12 7.31 -2.26 -4.36
N GLN A 13 8.33 -2.05 -5.20
CA GLN A 13 8.70 -0.72 -5.67
C GLN A 13 8.61 -0.66 -7.20
N TYR A 14 7.95 0.36 -7.70
CA TYR A 14 7.73 0.63 -9.10
C TYR A 14 8.46 1.92 -9.45
N LYS A 15 9.54 1.83 -10.22
CA LYS A 15 10.42 2.97 -10.53
C LYS A 15 10.10 3.56 -11.89
N ASP A 16 9.96 4.88 -11.92
CA ASP A 16 9.78 5.68 -13.13
C ASP A 16 8.72 5.12 -14.08
N GLN A 17 7.56 4.74 -13.53
CA GLN A 17 6.43 4.18 -14.28
C GLN A 17 5.36 5.25 -14.51
N SER A 18 4.73 5.21 -15.69
CA SER A 18 3.49 5.96 -16.00
C SER A 18 2.24 5.09 -15.88
N TYR A 19 2.41 3.76 -15.77
CA TYR A 19 1.33 2.80 -15.62
C TYR A 19 1.65 1.83 -14.49
N PHE A 20 0.65 1.61 -13.62
CA PHE A 20 0.81 0.81 -12.41
C PHE A 20 -0.05 -0.45 -12.47
N THR A 21 0.59 -1.62 -12.55
CA THR A 21 -0.08 -2.92 -12.63
C THR A 21 -0.71 -3.38 -11.32
N PHE A 22 -0.29 -2.82 -10.19
CA PHE A 22 -0.91 -3.07 -8.88
C PHE A 22 -2.34 -2.51 -8.80
N CYS A 23 -2.69 -1.56 -9.67
CA CYS A 23 -3.96 -0.85 -9.68
C CYS A 23 -5.04 -1.55 -10.55
N LYS A 24 -4.94 -2.87 -10.75
CA LYS A 24 -5.97 -3.62 -11.48
C LYS A 24 -7.21 -3.75 -10.60
N TYR A 25 -8.18 -2.85 -10.80
CA TYR A 25 -9.60 -2.86 -10.43
C TYR A 25 -10.19 -4.13 -9.81
N THR A 26 -9.68 -4.56 -8.68
CA THR A 26 -10.27 -5.62 -7.88
C THR A 26 -10.41 -5.02 -6.49
N THR A 27 -11.64 -4.94 -5.99
CA THR A 27 -11.95 -4.63 -4.58
C THR A 27 -10.85 -5.17 -3.68
N ILE A 28 -10.12 -4.27 -3.04
CA ILE A 28 -8.89 -4.60 -2.33
C ILE A 28 -9.30 -5.40 -1.09
N ARG A 29 -8.74 -6.59 -0.90
CA ARG A 29 -9.06 -7.45 0.25
C ARG A 29 -8.02 -7.36 1.38
N PHE A 30 -7.11 -6.42 1.26
CA PHE A 30 -5.98 -6.18 2.16
C PHE A 30 -5.82 -4.68 2.38
N PHE A 31 -5.05 -4.30 3.39
CA PHE A 31 -4.64 -2.91 3.55
C PHE A 31 -3.50 -2.63 2.59
N GLU A 32 -3.47 -1.42 2.03
CA GLU A 32 -2.42 -1.00 1.11
C GLU A 32 -1.94 0.41 1.44
N ILE A 33 -0.63 0.61 1.41
CA ILE A 33 0.00 1.92 1.54
C ILE A 33 0.74 2.21 0.23
N LEU A 34 0.49 3.37 -0.36
CA LEU A 34 1.25 3.90 -1.49
C LEU A 34 2.08 5.08 -1.01
N TYR A 35 3.38 5.01 -1.26
CA TYR A 35 4.32 6.11 -1.05
C TYR A 35 4.89 6.55 -2.38
N PHE A 36 4.60 7.79 -2.78
CA PHE A 36 5.11 8.39 -4.00
C PHE A 36 6.43 9.11 -3.70
N GLU A 37 7.55 8.52 -4.11
CA GLU A 37 8.88 9.11 -3.95
C GLU A 37 9.11 10.25 -4.95
N LYS A 38 8.61 10.08 -6.17
CA LYS A 38 8.78 11.01 -7.29
C LYS A 38 7.56 10.98 -8.20
N GLY A 39 7.45 12.02 -9.02
CA GLY A 39 6.39 12.20 -9.99
C GLY A 39 5.16 12.90 -9.43
N SER A 40 4.16 13.03 -10.28
CA SER A 40 2.92 13.76 -10.01
C SER A 40 1.77 13.15 -10.79
N GLY A 41 0.55 13.33 -10.29
CA GLY A 41 -0.64 12.85 -10.94
C GLY A 41 -1.84 12.97 -10.02
N VAL A 42 -2.86 12.17 -10.32
CA VAL A 42 -4.08 12.10 -9.52
C VAL A 42 -4.40 10.66 -9.13
N ILE A 43 -5.02 10.53 -7.97
CA ILE A 43 -5.61 9.29 -7.50
C ILE A 43 -7.11 9.51 -7.40
N ARG A 44 -7.88 8.63 -8.04
CA ARG A 44 -9.34 8.62 -7.94
C ARG A 44 -9.72 7.55 -6.94
N ILE A 45 -10.15 7.93 -5.74
CA ILE A 45 -10.47 7.06 -4.61
C ILE A 45 -11.96 7.17 -4.34
N ASN A 46 -12.71 6.07 -4.48
CA ASN A 46 -14.16 6.04 -4.24
C ASN A 46 -14.92 7.18 -4.94
N GLY A 47 -14.52 7.49 -6.18
CA GLY A 47 -15.10 8.57 -7.00
C GLY A 47 -14.60 10.00 -6.69
N LYS A 48 -13.76 10.19 -5.66
CA LYS A 48 -13.11 11.48 -5.37
C LYS A 48 -11.72 11.52 -5.98
N THR A 49 -11.35 12.66 -6.56
CA THR A 49 -10.02 12.87 -7.14
C THR A 49 -9.13 13.64 -6.18
N VAL A 50 -7.93 13.14 -5.92
CA VAL A 50 -6.91 13.77 -5.07
C VAL A 50 -5.59 13.79 -5.83
N SER A 51 -4.94 14.94 -5.93
CA SER A 51 -3.61 15.05 -6.54
C SER A 51 -2.54 14.46 -5.63
N TYR A 52 -1.54 13.79 -6.20
CA TYR A 52 -0.32 13.41 -5.49
C TYR A 52 0.90 14.17 -6.03
N THR A 53 1.82 14.46 -5.13
CA THR A 53 3.14 15.06 -5.39
C THR A 53 4.23 14.19 -4.77
N PRO A 54 5.52 14.47 -5.01
CA PRO A 54 6.59 13.76 -4.32
C PRO A 54 6.42 13.82 -2.79
N ASN A 55 6.73 12.72 -2.13
CA ASN A 55 6.53 12.43 -0.71
C ASN A 55 5.08 12.29 -0.24
N SER A 56 4.11 12.10 -1.15
CA SER A 56 2.73 11.82 -0.77
C SER A 56 2.56 10.38 -0.28
N ILE A 57 1.76 10.21 0.77
CA ILE A 57 1.41 8.90 1.34
C ILE A 57 -0.11 8.74 1.29
N PHE A 58 -0.55 7.60 0.78
CA PHE A 58 -1.96 7.19 0.77
C PHE A 58 -2.10 5.86 1.48
N VAL A 59 -3.15 5.74 2.29
CA VAL A 59 -3.50 4.52 3.02
C VAL A 59 -4.89 4.11 2.57
N PHE A 60 -4.99 2.89 2.09
CA PHE A 60 -6.22 2.28 1.61
C PHE A 60 -6.65 1.17 2.56
N VAL A 61 -7.92 1.17 2.88
CA VAL A 61 -8.55 0.08 3.65
C VAL A 61 -9.11 -0.97 2.68
N PRO A 62 -9.38 -2.19 3.17
CA PRO A 62 -10.15 -3.14 2.37
C PRO A 62 -11.43 -2.53 1.83
N ASP A 63 -11.83 -2.96 0.64
CA ASP A 63 -13.00 -2.50 -0.13
C ASP A 63 -12.90 -1.09 -0.73
N ASP A 64 -11.83 -0.32 -0.46
CA ASP A 64 -11.56 0.89 -1.23
C ASP A 64 -11.31 0.55 -2.71
N ILE A 65 -11.87 1.37 -3.58
CA ILE A 65 -11.62 1.30 -5.02
C ILE A 65 -10.85 2.55 -5.40
N TYR A 66 -9.61 2.37 -5.87
CA TYR A 66 -8.79 3.48 -6.34
C TYR A 66 -8.18 3.23 -7.72
N ILE A 67 -7.88 4.34 -8.40
CA ILE A 67 -7.18 4.39 -9.69
C ILE A 67 -6.04 5.39 -9.55
N VAL A 68 -4.81 5.02 -9.93
CA VAL A 68 -3.67 5.95 -10.03
C VAL A 68 -3.50 6.35 -11.50
N GLU A 69 -3.60 7.64 -11.77
CA GLU A 69 -3.37 8.25 -13.08
C GLU A 69 -2.13 9.14 -12.95
N ALA A 70 -1.02 8.73 -13.56
CA ALA A 70 0.24 9.45 -13.49
C ALA A 70 0.37 10.48 -14.62
N ASP A 71 0.61 11.74 -14.26
CA ASP A 71 0.88 12.81 -15.23
C ASP A 71 2.35 12.80 -15.65
N THR A 72 3.25 12.41 -14.74
CA THR A 72 4.69 12.26 -14.98
C THR A 72 5.17 10.87 -14.56
N ALA A 73 6.35 10.47 -15.00
CA ALA A 73 6.95 9.21 -14.56
C ALA A 73 7.12 9.23 -13.04
N SER A 74 6.45 8.29 -12.37
CA SER A 74 6.32 8.26 -10.93
C SER A 74 7.05 7.06 -10.35
N THR A 75 7.73 7.28 -9.22
CA THR A 75 8.32 6.19 -8.43
C THR A 75 7.46 5.97 -7.19
N VAL A 76 6.93 4.76 -7.06
CA VAL A 76 5.98 4.38 -6.00
C VAL A 76 6.48 3.14 -5.28
N THR A 77 6.45 3.21 -3.95
CA THR A 77 6.58 2.03 -3.09
C THR A 77 5.21 1.65 -2.55
N THR A 78 4.80 0.40 -2.76
CA THR A 78 3.55 -0.17 -2.27
C THR A 78 3.81 -1.14 -1.13
N ILE A 79 3.05 -1.04 -0.05
CA ILE A 79 3.07 -1.99 1.06
C ILE A 79 1.67 -2.56 1.22
N LYS A 80 1.50 -3.85 0.95
CA LYS A 80 0.22 -4.57 1.05
C LYS A 80 0.29 -5.54 2.22
N PHE A 81 -0.72 -5.56 3.09
CA PHE A 81 -0.73 -6.47 4.24
C PHE A 81 -2.14 -6.88 4.66
N LEU A 82 -2.25 -8.09 5.21
CA LEU A 82 -3.49 -8.59 5.79
C LEU A 82 -3.66 -8.08 7.23
N LYS A 83 -4.90 -7.98 7.71
CA LYS A 83 -5.18 -7.67 9.13
C LYS A 83 -4.48 -8.63 10.09
N SER A 84 -4.31 -9.88 9.68
CA SER A 84 -3.58 -10.92 10.43
C SER A 84 -2.12 -10.56 10.69
N PHE A 85 -1.51 -9.69 9.89
CA PHE A 85 -0.13 -9.23 10.12
C PHE A 85 0.06 -8.57 11.49
N PHE A 86 -0.97 -7.87 12.00
CA PHE A 86 -0.90 -7.24 13.33
C PHE A 86 -1.45 -8.10 14.46
N ARG A 87 -2.07 -9.25 14.15
CA ARG A 87 -2.49 -10.20 15.17
C ARG A 87 -1.23 -10.99 15.56
N GLY A 88 -0.72 -10.73 16.76
CA GLY A 88 0.59 -11.18 17.26
C GLY A 88 0.83 -12.69 17.39
N ASP A 89 0.15 -13.53 16.61
CA ASP A 89 0.26 -14.99 16.64
C ASP A 89 1.25 -15.53 15.60
N VAL A 90 1.90 -14.66 14.83
CA VAL A 90 3.02 -15.07 13.96
C VAL A 90 4.29 -15.05 14.81
N SER A 91 4.72 -16.22 15.28
CA SER A 91 6.07 -16.43 15.81
C SER A 91 7.09 -15.77 14.88
N GLN A 92 7.64 -14.65 15.32
CA GLN A 92 8.50 -13.77 14.52
C GLN A 92 9.82 -14.50 14.24
N ASN A 93 9.91 -15.26 13.15
CA ASN A 93 11.17 -15.73 12.57
C ASN A 93 11.54 -14.93 11.32
N VAL A 94 11.25 -13.63 11.32
CA VAL A 94 11.80 -12.70 10.33
C VAL A 94 12.38 -11.52 11.08
N ASN A 95 13.71 -11.48 11.16
CA ASN A 95 14.49 -10.32 11.60
C ASN A 95 14.24 -9.17 10.61
N LEU A 96 13.12 -8.47 10.76
CA LEU A 96 12.97 -7.12 10.21
C LEU A 96 13.64 -6.16 11.20
N PRO A 97 14.53 -5.26 10.74
CA PRO A 97 15.17 -4.29 11.63
C PRO A 97 14.09 -3.44 12.30
N VAL A 98 13.92 -3.65 13.60
CA VAL A 98 12.96 -2.91 14.43
C VAL A 98 13.49 -1.50 14.61
N ASN A 99 13.12 -0.59 13.69
CA ASN A 99 13.11 0.83 14.00
C ASN A 99 11.76 1.17 14.63
N ASN A 100 11.73 2.10 15.59
CA ASN A 100 10.62 2.49 16.47
C ASN A 100 9.31 2.89 15.76
N SER A 101 9.27 2.89 14.43
CA SER A 101 8.14 3.27 13.58
C SER A 101 6.91 2.34 13.66
N ARG A 102 7.04 1.11 14.18
CA ARG A 102 5.91 0.14 14.26
C ARG A 102 4.80 0.56 15.23
N LYS A 103 5.11 1.26 16.32
CA LYS A 103 4.11 1.61 17.36
C LYS A 103 3.19 2.75 16.93
N SER A 104 3.67 3.67 16.11
CA SER A 104 2.91 4.86 15.71
C SER A 104 1.77 4.53 14.74
N PHE A 105 1.98 3.62 13.78
CA PHE A 105 0.98 3.27 12.77
C PHE A 105 -0.22 2.48 13.35
N ALA A 106 -0.01 1.65 14.38
CA ALA A 106 -1.09 0.89 14.99
C ALA A 106 -2.11 1.78 15.72
N TYR A 107 -1.65 2.90 16.31
CA TYR A 107 -2.50 3.86 17.03
C TYR A 107 -3.43 4.64 16.09
N ILE A 108 -2.97 4.93 14.87
CA ILE A 108 -3.75 5.66 13.86
C ILE A 108 -4.95 4.85 13.35
N LEU A 109 -4.87 3.52 13.38
CA LEU A 109 -5.92 2.61 12.89
C LEU A 109 -6.90 2.15 13.99
N SER A 110 -6.70 2.57 15.25
CA SER A 110 -7.53 2.18 16.40
C SER A 110 -8.43 3.30 16.94
N THR A 111 -8.46 4.46 16.29
CA THR A 111 -9.40 5.57 16.56
C THR A 111 -10.45 5.61 15.45
#